data_AF-X0VL26-F1
#
_entry.id   AF-X0VL26-F1
#
_cell.length_a   1.000
_cell.length_b   1.000
_cell.length_c   1.000
_cell.angle_alpha   90.00
_cell.angle_beta   90.00
_cell.angle_gamma   90.00
#
_symmetry.space_group_name_H-M   'P 1'
#
loop_
_entity.id
_entity.type
_entity.pdbx_description
1 polymer ?
#
loop_
_entity_poly.entity_id
_entity_poly.type
_entity_poly.pdbx_seq_one_letter_code
_entity_poly.pdbx_strand_id
1 'polypeptide(L)'
;LTEDDKDILKKEIIPYWKHEEETVKSRFDSYLNPELTELMLDLLYVVDTHMTNGVGHFFPGHQNVLKLGFNGLIQKATDKKKDFSQDQDKKDFLESVIIILDGAQKFIQRFSDLTAELAEDEKNITRKNELTEISEICSNISYNPPNSFKEALQLIFFTHIISGLEDGGFAISIGRLDQILYPYYVMDKGKGVIKDEKIQFLIECFYLKLSTLWNYVLHKGIIAAEGPPIAENLTIGGVDRDGNDVTNELSFLLLKAYNNLKTV
;
A
#
# COMPACT_ATOMS: atom_id res chain seq x y z
N LEU A 1 0.98 -13.06 -18.88
CA LEU A 1 1.75 -14.23 -18.45
C LEU A 1 2.57 -14.73 -19.64
N THR A 2 3.89 -14.76 -19.45
CA THR A 2 4.82 -15.41 -20.37
C THR A 2 4.66 -16.94 -20.32
N GLU A 3 5.31 -17.69 -21.22
CA GLU A 3 5.31 -19.15 -21.11
C GLU A 3 6.05 -19.64 -19.86
N ASP A 4 7.15 -18.97 -19.48
CA ASP A 4 7.89 -19.28 -18.26
C ASP A 4 7.00 -19.09 -17.01
N ASP A 5 6.23 -18.00 -16.92
CA ASP A 5 5.28 -17.78 -15.83
C ASP A 5 4.25 -18.92 -15.75
N LYS A 6 3.73 -19.35 -16.90
CA LYS A 6 2.73 -20.44 -16.96
C LYS A 6 3.34 -21.76 -16.50
N ASP A 7 4.60 -22.00 -16.84
CA ASP A 7 5.31 -23.21 -16.45
C ASP A 7 5.57 -23.24 -14.94
N ILE A 8 6.02 -22.14 -14.35
CA ILE A 8 6.17 -22.01 -12.88
C ILE A 8 4.82 -22.23 -12.18
N LEU A 9 3.76 -21.59 -12.67
CA LEU A 9 2.41 -21.74 -12.10
C LEU A 9 1.94 -23.21 -12.11
N LYS A 10 2.09 -23.90 -13.25
CA LYS A 10 1.60 -25.27 -13.43
C LYS A 10 2.44 -26.31 -12.69
N LYS A 11 3.75 -26.13 -12.66
CA LYS A 11 4.69 -27.14 -12.18
C LYS A 11 5.06 -26.97 -10.71
N GLU A 12 5.00 -25.75 -10.18
CA GLU A 12 5.48 -25.44 -8.82
C GLU A 12 4.36 -24.88 -7.94
N ILE A 13 3.75 -23.75 -8.33
CA ILE A 13 2.83 -23.02 -7.44
C ILE A 13 1.50 -23.78 -7.24
N ILE A 14 0.81 -24.15 -8.32
CA ILE A 14 -0.50 -24.83 -8.22
C ILE A 14 -0.38 -26.18 -7.50
N PRO A 15 0.62 -27.04 -7.81
CA PRO A 15 0.78 -28.30 -7.09
C PRO A 15 0.98 -28.13 -5.58
N TYR A 16 1.84 -27.21 -5.16
CA TYR A 16 2.08 -26.94 -3.73
C TYR A 16 0.78 -26.55 -3.01
N TRP A 17 0.07 -25.53 -3.51
CA TRP A 17 -1.18 -25.07 -2.88
C TRP A 17 -2.35 -26.05 -2.99
N LYS A 18 -2.28 -27.03 -3.90
CA LYS A 18 -3.32 -28.05 -4.06
C LYS A 18 -3.07 -29.29 -3.19
N HIS A 19 -1.81 -29.59 -2.89
CA HIS A 19 -1.43 -30.89 -2.34
C HIS A 19 -0.64 -30.81 -1.02
N GLU A 20 0.03 -29.69 -0.75
CA GLU A 20 0.92 -29.54 0.41
C GLU A 20 0.36 -28.58 1.46
N GLU A 21 -0.44 -27.59 1.06
CA GLU A 21 -1.04 -26.61 1.96
C GLU A 21 -2.56 -26.51 1.83
N GLU A 22 -3.19 -25.91 2.84
CA GLU A 22 -4.62 -25.59 2.83
C GLU A 22 -4.86 -24.15 2.39
N THR A 23 -5.66 -23.96 1.34
CA THR A 23 -6.10 -22.64 0.91
C THR A 23 -7.25 -22.10 1.76
N VAL A 24 -7.41 -20.77 1.83
CA VAL A 24 -8.57 -20.14 2.49
C VAL A 24 -9.89 -20.68 1.94
N LYS A 25 -9.98 -20.85 0.61
CA LYS A 25 -11.16 -21.42 -0.05
C LYS A 25 -11.44 -22.86 0.39
N SER A 26 -10.44 -23.74 0.35
CA SER A 26 -10.63 -25.14 0.74
C SER A 26 -11.03 -25.28 2.21
N ARG A 27 -10.47 -24.43 3.09
CA ARG A 27 -10.89 -24.36 4.50
C ARG A 27 -12.34 -23.92 4.63
N PHE A 28 -12.75 -22.85 3.93
CA PHE A 28 -14.13 -22.38 3.96
C PHE A 28 -15.11 -23.44 3.45
N ASP A 29 -14.81 -24.08 2.31
CA ASP A 29 -15.64 -25.13 1.73
C ASP A 29 -15.87 -26.28 2.72
N SER A 30 -14.87 -26.58 3.59
CA SER A 30 -14.99 -27.64 4.61
C SER A 30 -16.03 -27.35 5.71
N TYR A 31 -16.43 -26.09 5.89
CA TYR A 31 -17.45 -25.68 6.85
C TYR A 31 -18.88 -25.75 6.28
N LEU A 32 -19.04 -25.93 4.97
CA LEU A 32 -20.35 -25.95 4.33
C LEU A 32 -20.98 -27.35 4.41
N ASN A 33 -22.27 -27.39 4.74
CA ASN A 33 -23.08 -28.59 4.55
C ASN A 33 -23.66 -28.60 3.11
N PRO A 34 -24.27 -29.71 2.65
CA PRO A 34 -24.81 -29.80 1.30
C PRO A 34 -25.85 -28.72 0.96
N GLU A 35 -26.72 -28.37 1.90
CA GLU A 35 -27.77 -27.35 1.73
C GLU A 35 -27.17 -25.95 1.51
N LEU A 36 -26.20 -25.54 2.33
CA LEU A 36 -25.50 -24.27 2.19
C LEU A 36 -24.65 -24.22 0.92
N THR A 37 -24.10 -25.36 0.51
CA THR A 37 -23.33 -25.47 -0.73
C THR A 37 -24.24 -25.23 -1.94
N GLU A 38 -25.42 -25.86 -1.96
CA GLU A 38 -26.42 -25.68 -3.01
C GLU A 38 -26.92 -24.23 -3.09
N LEU A 39 -27.28 -23.63 -1.94
CA LEU A 39 -27.72 -22.22 -1.86
C LEU A 39 -26.66 -21.24 -2.41
N MET A 40 -25.38 -21.48 -2.14
CA MET A 40 -24.28 -20.66 -2.65
C MET A 40 -24.07 -20.85 -4.16
N LEU A 41 -24.20 -22.08 -4.66
CA LEU A 41 -24.09 -22.39 -6.10
C LEU A 41 -25.24 -21.79 -6.91
N ASP A 42 -26.43 -21.70 -6.33
CA ASP A 42 -27.62 -21.06 -6.89
C ASP A 42 -27.55 -19.51 -6.89
N LEU A 43 -26.45 -18.93 -6.42
CA LEU A 43 -26.18 -17.49 -6.38
C LEU A 43 -27.20 -16.67 -5.55
N LEU A 44 -27.90 -17.30 -4.61
CA LEU A 44 -28.78 -16.58 -3.66
C LEU A 44 -27.98 -15.62 -2.77
N TYR A 45 -26.73 -15.96 -2.45
CA TYR A 45 -25.71 -15.07 -1.91
C TYR A 45 -24.34 -15.48 -2.44
N VAL A 46 -23.44 -14.51 -2.64
CA VAL A 46 -22.09 -14.73 -3.17
C VAL A 46 -21.07 -14.25 -2.15
N VAL A 47 -20.12 -15.11 -1.79
CA VAL A 47 -19.03 -14.81 -0.84
C VAL A 47 -17.64 -14.96 -1.47
N ASP A 48 -17.58 -15.29 -2.76
CA ASP A 48 -16.37 -15.61 -3.52
C ASP A 48 -15.26 -14.57 -3.38
N THR A 49 -15.58 -13.28 -3.33
CA THR A 49 -14.60 -12.18 -3.31
C THR A 49 -13.54 -12.35 -2.20
N HIS A 50 -13.96 -12.69 -0.98
CA HIS A 50 -13.06 -12.86 0.17
C HIS A 50 -12.53 -14.29 0.34
N MET A 51 -13.08 -15.27 -0.40
CA MET A 51 -12.56 -16.64 -0.41
C MET A 51 -11.42 -16.82 -1.39
N THR A 52 -11.44 -16.05 -2.49
CA THR A 52 -10.52 -16.23 -3.61
C THR A 52 -9.46 -15.15 -3.70
N ASN A 53 -9.57 -14.10 -2.90
CA ASN A 53 -8.60 -13.01 -2.77
C ASN A 53 -8.43 -12.64 -1.29
N GLY A 54 -7.56 -11.68 -1.01
CA GLY A 54 -7.43 -11.05 0.30
C GLY A 54 -8.69 -10.33 0.77
N VAL A 55 -8.72 -9.98 2.05
CA VAL A 55 -9.89 -9.34 2.67
C VAL A 55 -9.99 -7.88 2.23
N GLY A 56 -8.88 -7.14 2.32
CA GLY A 56 -8.86 -5.71 2.06
C GLY A 56 -9.85 -4.90 2.92
N HIS A 57 -10.40 -3.82 2.39
CA HIS A 57 -11.39 -2.94 3.05
C HIS A 57 -10.89 -2.30 4.36
N PHE A 58 -9.64 -1.84 4.37
CA PHE A 58 -9.05 -1.16 5.52
C PHE A 58 -8.19 0.04 5.12
N PHE A 59 -7.82 0.83 6.12
CA PHE A 59 -6.81 1.89 5.99
C PHE A 59 -5.49 1.37 6.58
N PRO A 60 -4.37 1.33 5.83
CA PRO A 60 -3.09 0.77 6.27
C PRO A 60 -2.44 1.41 7.50
N GLY A 61 -3.01 2.51 8.02
CA GLY A 61 -2.46 3.21 9.16
C GLY A 61 -1.18 3.98 8.83
N HIS A 62 -1.09 4.60 7.63
CA HIS A 62 0.06 5.39 7.16
C HIS A 62 0.60 6.38 8.21
N GLN A 63 -0.27 6.95 9.06
CA GLN A 63 0.16 7.86 10.13
C GLN A 63 1.17 7.22 11.10
N ASN A 64 1.08 5.92 11.37
CA ASN A 64 2.01 5.23 12.27
C ASN A 64 3.42 5.15 11.67
N VAL A 65 3.54 4.79 10.39
CA VAL A 65 4.84 4.71 9.71
C VAL A 65 5.42 6.09 9.44
N LEU A 66 4.59 7.09 9.11
CA LEU A 66 5.02 8.49 8.99
C LEU A 66 5.56 9.05 10.31
N LYS A 67 4.99 8.64 11.44
CA LYS A 67 5.41 9.13 12.77
C LYS A 67 6.68 8.43 13.29
N LEU A 68 6.78 7.12 13.11
CA LEU A 68 7.81 6.30 13.77
C LEU A 68 8.90 5.81 12.81
N GLY A 69 8.66 5.79 11.51
CA GLY A 69 9.47 5.05 10.56
C GLY A 69 9.42 3.54 10.83
N PHE A 70 10.05 2.76 9.96
CA PHE A 70 10.14 1.30 10.15
C PHE A 70 10.97 0.95 11.38
N ASN A 71 12.09 1.65 11.63
CA ASN A 71 12.92 1.42 12.82
C ASN A 71 12.13 1.66 14.12
N GLY A 72 11.35 2.73 14.19
CA GLY A 72 10.53 3.00 15.38
C GLY A 72 9.42 1.96 15.57
N LEU A 73 8.84 1.44 14.49
CA LEU A 73 7.85 0.35 14.57
C LEU A 73 8.48 -0.97 15.01
N ILE A 74 9.65 -1.33 14.48
CA ILE A 74 10.41 -2.51 14.89
C ILE A 74 10.81 -2.41 16.36
N GLN A 75 11.29 -1.25 16.80
CA GLN A 75 11.63 -1.01 18.19
C GLN A 75 10.40 -1.16 19.10
N LYS A 76 9.26 -0.55 18.71
CA LYS A 76 8.00 -0.67 19.44
C LYS A 76 7.55 -2.14 19.56
N ALA A 77 7.62 -2.92 18.48
CA ALA A 77 7.28 -4.34 18.50
C ALA A 77 8.24 -5.14 19.39
N THR A 78 9.55 -4.89 19.27
CA THR A 78 10.62 -5.53 20.05
C THR A 78 10.45 -5.27 21.55
N ASP A 79 10.17 -4.03 21.94
CA ASP A 79 9.94 -3.70 23.35
C ASP A 79 8.66 -4.33 23.86
N LYS A 80 7.58 -4.29 23.08
CA LYS A 80 6.31 -4.90 23.47
C LYS A 80 6.41 -6.42 23.63
N LYS A 81 7.27 -7.08 22.84
CA LYS A 81 7.51 -8.52 22.91
C LYS A 81 8.05 -8.95 24.29
N LYS A 82 8.78 -8.06 24.98
CA LYS A 82 9.32 -8.33 26.33
C LYS A 82 8.21 -8.47 27.38
N ASP A 83 7.08 -7.79 27.19
CA ASP A 83 5.93 -7.85 28.12
C ASP A 83 5.22 -9.22 28.08
N PHE A 84 5.37 -9.99 27.01
CA PHE A 84 4.63 -11.23 26.75
C PHE A 84 5.48 -12.49 26.95
N SER A 85 6.43 -12.46 27.89
CA SER A 85 7.37 -13.59 28.12
C SER A 85 6.70 -14.96 28.32
N GLN A 86 5.46 -15.00 28.81
CA GLN A 86 4.68 -16.22 29.07
C GLN A 86 3.60 -16.52 28.02
N ASP A 87 3.43 -15.66 27.01
CA ASP A 87 2.39 -15.78 25.98
C ASP A 87 3.07 -15.92 24.61
N GLN A 88 3.22 -17.18 24.17
CA GLN A 88 3.99 -17.51 22.98
C GLN A 88 3.30 -17.01 21.71
N ASP A 89 1.97 -17.11 21.62
CA ASP A 89 1.20 -16.64 20.47
C ASP A 89 1.41 -15.14 20.23
N LYS A 90 1.39 -14.33 21.30
CA LYS A 90 1.67 -12.89 21.18
C LYS A 90 3.10 -12.59 20.79
N LYS A 91 4.06 -13.40 21.24
CA LYS A 91 5.46 -13.26 20.84
C LYS A 91 5.66 -13.59 19.36
N ASP A 92 5.04 -14.67 18.89
CA ASP A 92 5.12 -15.10 17.50
C ASP A 92 4.48 -14.06 16.59
N PHE A 93 3.31 -13.52 16.97
CA PHE A 93 2.71 -12.39 16.26
C PHE A 93 3.65 -11.19 16.14
N LEU A 94 4.26 -10.76 17.24
CA LEU A 94 5.19 -9.62 17.23
C LEU A 94 6.47 -9.90 16.44
N GLU A 95 6.93 -11.15 16.43
CA GLU A 95 8.05 -11.58 15.58
C GLU A 95 7.68 -11.51 14.10
N SER A 96 6.50 -12.00 13.71
CA SER A 96 5.98 -11.86 12.35
C SER A 96 5.88 -10.40 11.93
N VAL A 97 5.43 -9.50 12.82
CA VAL A 97 5.41 -8.05 12.57
C VAL A 97 6.82 -7.52 12.31
N ILE A 98 7.83 -7.91 13.09
CA ILE A 98 9.22 -7.49 12.88
C ILE A 98 9.73 -7.97 11.51
N ILE A 99 9.45 -9.22 11.13
CA ILE A 99 9.86 -9.79 9.85
C ILE A 99 9.24 -9.02 8.67
N ILE A 100 7.94 -8.70 8.74
CA ILE A 100 7.25 -7.93 7.69
C ILE A 100 7.84 -6.52 7.58
N LEU A 101 8.11 -5.86 8.72
CA LEU A 101 8.71 -4.53 8.73
C LEU A 101 10.12 -4.55 8.12
N ASP A 102 10.97 -5.52 8.48
CA ASP A 102 12.30 -5.71 7.85
C ASP A 102 12.19 -5.97 6.34
N GLY A 103 11.24 -6.80 5.92
CA GLY A 103 10.93 -7.02 4.51
C GLY A 103 10.55 -5.73 3.78
N ALA A 104 9.76 -4.85 4.41
CA ALA A 104 9.41 -3.54 3.87
C ALA A 104 10.64 -2.62 3.75
N GLN A 105 11.56 -2.61 4.72
CA GLN A 105 12.82 -1.84 4.62
C GLN A 105 13.62 -2.29 3.41
N LYS A 106 13.81 -3.60 3.25
CA LYS A 106 14.54 -4.19 2.12
C LYS A 106 13.87 -3.90 0.79
N PHE A 107 12.53 -3.95 0.73
CA PHE A 107 11.78 -3.64 -0.47
C PHE A 107 12.04 -2.21 -0.94
N ILE A 108 11.97 -1.23 -0.04
CA ILE A 108 12.20 0.19 -0.36
C ILE A 108 13.69 0.44 -0.66
N GLN A 109 14.61 -0.18 0.07
CA GLN A 109 16.05 -0.03 -0.14
C GLN A 109 16.45 -0.46 -1.55
N ARG A 110 15.85 -1.52 -2.10
CA ARG A 110 16.09 -1.93 -3.49
C ARG A 110 15.78 -0.84 -4.52
N PHE A 111 14.82 0.04 -4.26
CA PHE A 111 14.56 1.19 -5.13
C PHE A 111 15.61 2.29 -4.95
N SER A 112 16.15 2.47 -3.74
CA SER A 112 17.29 3.36 -3.51
C SER A 112 18.50 2.91 -4.31
N ASP A 113 18.85 1.63 -4.22
CA ASP A 113 20.00 1.04 -4.91
C ASP A 113 19.83 1.12 -6.43
N LEU A 114 18.65 0.73 -6.95
CA LEU A 114 18.34 0.80 -8.38
C LEU A 114 18.42 2.23 -8.92
N THR A 115 17.87 3.20 -8.20
CA THR A 115 17.88 4.59 -8.68
C THR A 115 19.26 5.24 -8.58
N ALA A 116 20.11 4.81 -7.63
CA ALA A 116 21.52 5.19 -7.58
C ALA A 116 22.26 4.66 -8.82
N GLU A 117 22.11 3.37 -9.14
CA GLU A 117 22.72 2.74 -10.32
C GLU A 117 22.29 3.46 -11.61
N LEU A 118 20.98 3.70 -11.78
CA LEU A 118 20.47 4.44 -12.94
C LEU A 118 21.01 5.88 -13.02
N ALA A 119 21.29 6.53 -11.89
CA ALA A 119 21.85 7.89 -11.88
C ALA A 119 23.32 7.92 -12.34
N GLU A 120 24.09 6.84 -12.17
CA GLU A 120 25.48 6.76 -12.60
C GLU A 120 25.59 6.86 -14.13
N ASP A 121 24.74 6.11 -14.83
CA ASP A 121 24.72 6.01 -16.30
C ASP A 121 23.87 7.10 -17.00
N GLU A 122 23.11 7.88 -16.26
CA GLU A 122 22.24 8.92 -16.82
C GLU A 122 23.03 10.13 -17.36
N LYS A 123 22.78 10.47 -18.62
CA LYS A 123 23.45 11.56 -19.34
C LYS A 123 22.72 12.89 -19.19
N ASN A 124 21.40 12.86 -19.05
CA ASN A 124 20.62 14.06 -18.81
C ASN A 124 20.80 14.50 -17.36
N ILE A 125 21.46 15.65 -17.15
CA ILE A 125 21.77 16.16 -15.81
C ILE A 125 20.55 16.37 -14.93
N THR A 126 19.41 16.78 -15.52
CA THR A 126 18.17 16.98 -14.76
C THR A 126 17.65 15.64 -14.27
N ARG A 127 17.60 14.64 -15.17
CA ARG A 127 17.14 13.29 -14.81
C ARG A 127 18.08 12.61 -13.82
N LYS A 128 19.38 12.81 -13.96
CA LYS A 128 20.39 12.32 -13.02
C LYS A 128 20.12 12.85 -11.61
N ASN A 129 19.91 14.16 -11.47
CA ASN A 129 19.59 14.76 -10.18
C ASN A 129 18.27 14.23 -9.59
N GLU A 130 17.25 13.99 -10.42
CA GLU A 130 16.01 13.36 -9.96
C GLU A 130 16.23 11.93 -9.45
N LEU A 131 17.03 11.13 -10.16
CA LEU A 131 17.35 9.76 -9.76
C LEU A 131 18.17 9.72 -8.47
N THR A 132 19.15 10.61 -8.31
CA THR A 132 19.89 10.78 -7.06
C THR A 132 18.95 11.16 -5.91
N GLU A 133 18.04 12.12 -6.12
CA GLU A 133 17.06 12.52 -5.11
C GLU A 133 16.13 11.35 -4.73
N ILE A 134 15.65 10.57 -5.70
CA ILE A 134 14.83 9.36 -5.42
C ILE A 134 15.63 8.36 -4.59
N SER A 135 16.91 8.17 -4.88
CA SER A 135 17.77 7.27 -4.14
C SER A 135 17.95 7.69 -2.68
N GLU A 136 18.20 8.98 -2.45
CA GLU A 136 18.33 9.56 -1.11
C GLU A 136 17.01 9.46 -0.32
N ILE A 137 15.88 9.78 -0.95
CA ILE A 137 14.55 9.64 -0.36
C ILE A 137 14.30 8.19 0.06
N CYS A 138 14.49 7.23 -0.87
CA CYS A 138 14.24 5.81 -0.60
C CYS A 138 15.16 5.29 0.49
N SER A 139 16.44 5.71 0.49
CA SER A 139 17.41 5.35 1.53
C SER A 139 16.95 5.80 2.92
N ASN A 140 16.49 7.06 3.06
CA ASN A 140 16.02 7.55 4.36
C ASN A 140 14.74 6.83 4.82
N ILE A 141 13.70 6.82 3.98
CA ILE A 141 12.37 6.31 4.37
C ILE A 141 12.32 4.78 4.52
N SER A 142 13.34 4.05 4.06
CA SER A 142 13.49 2.61 4.35
C SER A 142 13.62 2.35 5.85
N TYR A 143 14.08 3.33 6.63
CA TYR A 143 14.37 3.16 8.05
C TYR A 143 13.66 4.19 8.92
N ASN A 144 13.67 5.45 8.51
CA ASN A 144 13.35 6.60 9.36
C ASN A 144 11.99 7.21 9.01
N PRO A 145 11.40 8.00 9.93
CA PRO A 145 10.31 8.90 9.58
C PRO A 145 10.72 9.86 8.44
N PRO A 146 9.80 10.23 7.55
CA PRO A 146 10.06 11.20 6.51
C PRO A 146 10.27 12.60 7.11
N ASN A 147 11.11 13.40 6.48
CA ASN A 147 11.49 14.75 6.91
C ASN A 147 11.04 15.85 5.92
N SER A 148 10.33 15.48 4.86
CA SER A 148 9.86 16.36 3.79
C SER A 148 8.57 15.83 3.18
N PHE A 149 7.88 16.65 2.39
CA PHE A 149 6.68 16.27 1.66
C PHE A 149 6.96 15.15 0.65
N LYS A 150 8.10 15.20 -0.06
CA LYS A 150 8.49 14.19 -1.04
C LYS A 150 8.68 12.83 -0.38
N GLU A 151 9.41 12.79 0.73
CA GLU A 151 9.63 11.57 1.50
C GLU A 151 8.31 11.00 2.05
N ALA A 152 7.44 11.85 2.59
CA ALA A 152 6.16 11.41 3.13
C ALA A 152 5.23 10.84 2.04
N LEU A 153 5.11 11.52 0.90
CA LEU A 153 4.32 11.05 -0.23
C LEU A 153 4.84 9.71 -0.78
N GLN A 154 6.17 9.58 -0.92
CA GLN A 154 6.80 8.35 -1.39
C GLN A 154 6.61 7.19 -0.40
N LEU A 155 6.71 7.45 0.90
CA LEU A 155 6.50 6.44 1.94
C LEU A 155 5.04 5.96 2.01
N ILE A 156 4.07 6.87 1.83
CA ILE A 156 2.66 6.50 1.68
C ILE A 156 2.49 5.57 0.47
N PHE A 157 3.08 5.91 -0.68
CA PHE A 157 2.98 5.06 -1.88
C PHE A 157 3.53 3.65 -1.63
N PHE A 158 4.72 3.52 -1.03
CA PHE A 158 5.31 2.22 -0.74
C PHE A 158 4.49 1.40 0.25
N THR A 159 4.07 2.01 1.36
CA THR A 159 3.29 1.30 2.39
C THR A 159 1.92 0.88 1.88
N HIS A 160 1.35 1.67 0.95
CA HIS A 160 0.11 1.33 0.24
C HIS A 160 0.28 0.11 -0.67
N ILE A 161 1.33 0.06 -1.50
CA ILE A 161 1.64 -1.11 -2.34
C ILE A 161 1.92 -2.34 -1.48
N ILE A 162 2.75 -2.21 -0.45
CA ILE A 162 3.11 -3.33 0.42
C ILE A 162 1.86 -3.94 1.05
N SER A 163 0.90 -3.10 1.48
CA SER A 163 -0.39 -3.56 2.02
C SER A 163 -1.20 -4.35 0.98
N GLY A 164 -1.17 -3.95 -0.29
CA GLY A 164 -1.82 -4.69 -1.38
C GLY A 164 -1.12 -5.99 -1.76
N LEU A 165 0.20 -6.08 -1.60
CA LEU A 165 0.99 -7.27 -1.90
C LEU A 165 0.81 -8.39 -0.86
N GLU A 166 0.38 -8.08 0.36
CA GLU A 166 0.31 -9.04 1.46
C GLU A 166 -0.73 -10.14 1.22
N ASP A 167 -1.96 -9.77 0.86
CA ASP A 167 -3.06 -10.72 0.68
C ASP A 167 -3.80 -10.57 -0.66
N GLY A 168 -3.49 -9.53 -1.45
CA GLY A 168 -4.22 -9.24 -2.68
C GLY A 168 -5.68 -8.86 -2.42
N GLY A 169 -5.98 -8.16 -1.34
CA GLY A 169 -7.31 -7.61 -1.06
C GLY A 169 -7.69 -6.42 -1.93
N PHE A 170 -8.97 -6.05 -1.88
CA PHE A 170 -9.55 -4.89 -2.59
C PHE A 170 -9.92 -3.79 -1.60
N ALA A 171 -10.14 -2.57 -2.08
CA ALA A 171 -10.57 -1.42 -1.31
C ALA A 171 -9.62 -1.02 -0.16
N ILE A 172 -8.33 -1.32 -0.30
CA ILE A 172 -7.30 -0.76 0.57
C ILE A 172 -7.25 0.74 0.28
N SER A 173 -7.55 1.56 1.27
CA SER A 173 -7.82 2.98 1.05
C SER A 173 -6.77 3.85 1.74
N ILE A 174 -6.38 4.94 1.09
CA ILE A 174 -5.40 5.89 1.61
C ILE A 174 -6.00 6.70 2.77
N GLY A 175 -7.30 7.02 2.68
CA GLY A 175 -7.99 7.83 3.66
C GLY A 175 -7.76 9.33 3.47
N ARG A 176 -7.65 10.08 4.57
CA ARG A 176 -7.61 11.56 4.59
C ARG A 176 -6.23 12.10 4.18
N LEU A 177 -5.87 11.95 2.90
CA LEU A 177 -4.51 12.21 2.42
C LEU A 177 -4.09 13.68 2.65
N ASP A 178 -5.01 14.62 2.47
CA ASP A 178 -4.76 16.03 2.73
C ASP A 178 -4.31 16.27 4.17
N GLN A 179 -5.02 15.71 5.15
CA GLN A 179 -4.69 15.85 6.57
C GLN A 179 -3.40 15.13 6.95
N ILE A 180 -3.14 13.96 6.35
CA ILE A 180 -1.94 13.16 6.63
C ILE A 180 -0.68 13.88 6.13
N LEU A 181 -0.73 14.50 4.95
CA LEU A 181 0.43 15.16 4.35
C LEU A 181 0.57 16.64 4.71
N TYR A 182 -0.48 17.29 5.21
CA TYR A 182 -0.46 18.73 5.49
C TYR A 182 0.70 19.21 6.37
N PRO A 183 1.11 18.50 7.45
CA PRO A 183 2.26 18.93 8.26
C PRO A 183 3.56 19.03 7.46
N TYR A 184 3.78 18.09 6.53
CA TYR A 184 4.97 18.08 5.66
C TYR A 184 4.91 19.19 4.61
N TYR A 185 3.71 19.44 4.06
CA TYR A 185 3.47 20.53 3.13
C TYR A 185 3.78 21.90 3.76
N VAL A 186 3.22 22.19 4.93
CA VAL A 186 3.43 23.48 5.63
C VAL A 186 4.89 23.66 6.03
N MET A 187 5.54 22.60 6.50
CA MET A 187 6.95 22.63 6.86
C MET A 187 7.84 22.99 5.67
N ASP A 188 7.68 22.31 4.53
CA ASP A 188 8.54 22.55 3.36
C ASP A 188 8.24 23.91 2.70
N LYS A 189 6.96 24.31 2.68
CA LYS A 189 6.55 25.65 2.22
C LYS A 189 7.12 26.74 3.12
N GLY A 190 7.09 26.57 4.43
CA GLY A 190 7.67 27.51 5.41
C GLY A 190 9.20 27.65 5.29
N LYS A 191 9.90 26.58 4.89
CA LYS A 191 11.34 26.62 4.59
C LYS A 191 11.66 27.21 3.20
N GLY A 192 10.66 27.38 2.34
CA GLY A 192 10.85 27.83 0.96
C GLY A 192 11.59 26.82 0.06
N VAL A 193 11.65 25.54 0.47
CA VAL A 193 12.40 24.49 -0.25
C VAL A 193 11.62 23.87 -1.40
N ILE A 194 10.29 24.03 -1.40
CA ILE A 194 9.41 23.54 -2.46
C ILE A 194 8.30 24.56 -2.74
N LYS A 195 7.94 24.68 -4.02
CA LYS A 195 6.83 25.54 -4.47
C LYS A 195 5.58 24.71 -4.77
N ASP A 196 4.43 25.35 -4.74
CA ASP A 196 3.13 24.72 -4.99
C ASP A 196 3.08 24.04 -6.37
N GLU A 197 3.77 24.55 -7.39
CA GLU A 197 3.83 23.90 -8.71
C GLU A 197 4.53 22.54 -8.65
N LYS A 198 5.59 22.42 -7.84
CA LYS A 198 6.29 21.15 -7.68
C LYS A 198 5.48 20.18 -6.81
N ILE A 199 4.77 20.67 -5.79
CA ILE A 199 3.82 19.86 -5.00
C ILE A 199 2.71 19.31 -5.90
N GLN A 200 2.09 20.17 -6.72
CA GLN A 200 1.05 19.80 -7.67
C GLN A 200 1.54 18.69 -8.62
N PHE A 201 2.72 18.86 -9.21
CA PHE A 201 3.33 17.84 -10.09
C PHE A 201 3.53 16.50 -9.37
N LEU A 202 4.02 16.51 -8.12
CA LEU A 202 4.24 15.29 -7.35
C LEU A 202 2.94 14.55 -7.03
N ILE A 203 1.88 15.29 -6.68
CA ILE A 203 0.54 14.71 -6.45
C ILE A 203 0.01 14.09 -7.74
N GLU A 204 0.20 14.73 -8.89
CA GLU A 204 -0.20 14.18 -10.18
C GLU A 204 0.58 12.89 -10.50
N CYS A 205 1.90 12.86 -10.26
CA CYS A 205 2.67 11.62 -10.36
C CYS A 205 2.13 10.53 -9.43
N PHE A 206 1.77 10.89 -8.20
CA PHE A 206 1.21 9.94 -7.23
C PHE A 206 -0.11 9.34 -7.72
N TYR A 207 -1.04 10.13 -8.23
CA TYR A 207 -2.30 9.63 -8.81
C TYR A 207 -2.08 8.73 -10.02
N LEU A 208 -1.16 9.12 -10.92
CA LEU A 208 -0.78 8.26 -12.04
C LEU A 208 -0.24 6.92 -11.53
N LYS A 209 0.60 6.94 -10.48
CA LYS A 209 1.14 5.71 -9.88
C LYS A 209 0.06 4.83 -9.25
N LEU A 210 -0.94 5.40 -8.56
CA LEU A 210 -2.08 4.64 -8.05
C LEU A 210 -2.89 3.99 -9.17
N SER A 211 -3.09 4.69 -10.29
CA SER A 211 -3.80 4.12 -11.45
C SER A 211 -3.09 2.93 -12.13
N THR A 212 -1.82 2.67 -11.78
CA THR A 212 -1.07 1.50 -12.27
C THR A 212 -1.26 0.25 -11.41
N LEU A 213 -1.90 0.38 -10.24
CA LEU A 213 -2.14 -0.74 -9.35
C LEU A 213 -3.35 -1.55 -9.84
N TRP A 214 -3.19 -2.87 -9.89
CA TRP A 214 -4.17 -3.78 -10.46
C TRP A 214 -4.13 -5.10 -9.71
N ASN A 215 -5.30 -5.71 -9.53
CA ASN A 215 -5.45 -7.04 -8.95
C ASN A 215 -6.25 -7.98 -9.89
N TYR A 216 -5.96 -9.28 -9.83
CA TYR A 216 -6.66 -10.29 -10.62
C TYR A 216 -7.96 -10.70 -9.91
N VAL A 217 -9.11 -10.38 -10.51
CA VAL A 217 -10.43 -10.83 -10.01
C VAL A 217 -10.85 -12.07 -10.79
N LEU A 218 -11.40 -13.09 -10.12
CA LEU A 218 -11.99 -14.24 -10.81
C LEU A 218 -13.26 -13.86 -11.59
N HIS A 219 -13.49 -14.56 -12.71
CA HIS A 219 -14.53 -14.28 -13.71
C HIS A 219 -15.93 -13.99 -13.16
N LYS A 220 -16.37 -14.66 -12.09
CA LYS A 220 -17.70 -14.39 -11.47
C LYS A 220 -17.76 -13.00 -10.81
N GLY A 221 -16.67 -12.56 -10.18
CA GLY A 221 -16.56 -11.21 -9.62
C GLY A 221 -16.42 -10.12 -10.70
N ILE A 222 -15.83 -10.44 -11.86
CA ILE A 222 -15.73 -9.52 -13.01
C ILE A 222 -17.10 -9.18 -13.60
N ILE A 223 -18.08 -10.09 -13.57
CA ILE A 223 -19.43 -9.81 -14.09
C ILE A 223 -20.21 -8.88 -13.15
N ALA A 224 -19.94 -8.94 -11.84
CA ALA A 224 -20.58 -8.10 -10.83
C ALA A 224 -19.88 -6.74 -10.62
N ALA A 225 -18.59 -6.63 -10.95
CA ALA A 225 -17.80 -5.40 -10.86
C ALA A 225 -17.56 -4.79 -12.25
N GLU A 226 -17.94 -3.52 -12.47
CA GLU A 226 -17.80 -2.81 -13.75
C GLU A 226 -16.34 -2.46 -14.10
N GLY A 227 -15.52 -3.47 -14.39
CA GLY A 227 -14.10 -3.35 -14.68
C GLY A 227 -13.24 -3.56 -13.42
N PRO A 228 -11.90 -3.47 -13.53
CA PRO A 228 -11.04 -3.75 -12.39
C PRO A 228 -10.46 -2.46 -11.78
N PRO A 229 -11.24 -1.67 -11.02
CA PRO A 229 -10.64 -0.84 -9.99
C PRO A 229 -10.44 -1.72 -8.74
N ILE A 230 -9.27 -1.58 -8.14
CA ILE A 230 -9.00 -2.04 -6.77
C ILE A 230 -9.81 -1.26 -5.71
N ALA A 231 -10.75 -0.40 -6.13
CA ALA A 231 -11.73 0.33 -5.31
C ALA A 231 -11.10 1.17 -4.19
N GLU A 232 -9.91 1.72 -4.43
CA GLU A 232 -9.18 2.53 -3.46
C GLU A 232 -9.88 3.87 -3.24
N ASN A 233 -10.06 4.25 -1.98
CA ASN A 233 -10.62 5.54 -1.64
C ASN A 233 -9.56 6.50 -1.09
N LEU A 234 -9.64 7.75 -1.56
CA LEU A 234 -8.94 8.89 -1.01
C LEU A 234 -9.97 9.94 -0.62
N THR A 235 -9.86 10.43 0.60
CA THR A 235 -10.75 11.46 1.16
C THR A 235 -9.97 12.76 1.37
N ILE A 236 -10.66 13.89 1.22
CA ILE A 236 -10.15 15.23 1.53
C ILE A 236 -11.22 16.06 2.24
N GLY A 237 -10.82 17.15 2.91
CA GLY A 237 -11.72 18.07 3.60
C GLY A 237 -12.47 17.40 4.76
N GLY A 238 -13.68 17.88 5.04
CA GLY A 238 -14.53 17.41 6.14
C GLY A 238 -14.24 18.16 7.44
N VAL A 239 -14.49 17.50 8.58
CA VAL A 239 -14.33 18.12 9.91
C VAL A 239 -13.34 17.38 10.79
N ASP A 240 -12.82 18.05 11.82
CA ASP A 240 -12.09 17.43 12.93
C ASP A 240 -13.05 16.80 13.95
N ARG A 241 -12.50 16.33 15.08
CA ARG A 241 -13.29 15.71 16.17
C ARG A 241 -14.19 16.70 16.91
N ASP A 242 -13.89 17.99 16.82
CA ASP A 242 -14.62 19.06 17.48
C ASP A 242 -15.67 19.70 16.54
N GLY A 243 -15.73 19.24 15.29
CA GLY A 243 -16.70 19.69 14.28
C GLY A 243 -16.23 20.89 13.46
N ASN A 244 -14.97 21.31 13.57
CA ASN A 244 -14.43 22.41 12.78
C ASN A 244 -14.05 21.93 11.37
N ASP A 245 -14.25 22.77 10.36
CA ASP A 245 -13.77 22.50 9.00
C ASP A 245 -12.24 22.37 8.98
N VAL A 246 -11.75 21.33 8.30
CA VAL A 246 -10.31 21.06 8.15
C VAL A 246 -9.84 21.17 6.70
N THR A 247 -10.64 21.77 5.83
CA THR A 247 -10.23 22.09 4.47
C THR A 247 -8.96 22.95 4.51
N ASN A 248 -7.97 22.58 3.71
CA ASN A 248 -6.69 23.27 3.67
C ASN A 248 -6.17 23.40 2.23
N GLU A 249 -5.04 24.09 2.06
CA GLU A 249 -4.43 24.32 0.73
C GLU A 249 -4.17 23.02 -0.04
N LEU A 250 -3.76 21.96 0.66
CA LEU A 250 -3.49 20.67 0.05
C LEU A 250 -4.76 19.98 -0.44
N SER A 251 -5.91 20.18 0.24
CA SER A 251 -7.22 19.70 -0.23
C SER A 251 -7.51 20.22 -1.66
N PHE A 252 -7.21 21.49 -1.94
CA PHE A 252 -7.42 22.07 -3.28
C PHE A 252 -6.41 21.55 -4.32
N LEU A 253 -5.14 21.37 -3.94
CA LEU A 253 -4.12 20.82 -4.84
C LEU A 253 -4.45 19.38 -5.26
N LEU A 254 -4.96 18.57 -4.32
CA LEU A 254 -5.44 17.21 -4.58
C LEU A 254 -6.64 17.20 -5.56
N LEU A 255 -7.64 18.07 -5.34
CA LEU A 255 -8.75 18.24 -6.29
C LEU A 255 -8.29 18.66 -7.67
N LYS A 256 -7.35 19.61 -7.73
CA LYS A 256 -6.80 20.09 -8.99
C LYS A 256 -6.05 18.99 -9.74
N ALA A 257 -5.28 18.16 -9.05
CA ALA A 257 -4.60 17.01 -9.64
C ALA A 257 -5.60 16.03 -10.27
N TYR A 258 -6.67 15.71 -9.56
CA TYR A 258 -7.75 14.85 -10.06
C TYR A 258 -8.38 15.44 -11.34
N ASN A 259 -8.74 16.72 -11.30
CA ASN A 259 -9.34 17.42 -12.45
C ASN A 259 -8.39 17.51 -13.66
N ASN A 260 -7.09 17.66 -13.43
CA ASN A 260 -6.08 17.73 -14.48
C ASN A 260 -5.90 16.39 -15.18
N LEU A 261 -5.76 15.32 -14.40
CA LEU A 261 -5.44 13.99 -14.91
C LEU A 261 -6.63 13.26 -15.49
N LYS A 262 -7.82 13.44 -14.90
CA LYS A 262 -9.06 12.73 -15.29
C LYS A 262 -8.87 11.21 -15.35
N THR A 263 -7.97 10.69 -14.52
CA THR A 263 -7.76 9.25 -14.35
C THR A 263 -8.89 8.68 -13.51
N VAL A 264 -9.25 7.43 -13.83
CA VAL A 264 -10.29 6.66 -13.14
C VAL A 264 -9.80 6.20 -11.78
#